data_AF-J3NVA7-F1
#
_entry.id   AF-J3NVA7-F1
#
_cell.length_a   1.000
_cell.length_b   1.000
_cell.length_c   1.000
_cell.angle_alpha   90.00
_cell.angle_beta   90.00
_cell.angle_gamma   90.00
#
_symmetry.space_group_name_H-M   'P 1'
#
loop_
_entity.id
_entity.type
_entity.pdbx_description
1 polymer ?
#
loop_
_entity_poly.entity_id
_entity_poly.type
_entity_poly.pdbx_seq_one_letter_code
_entity_poly.pdbx_strand_id
1 'polypeptide(L)'
;MSRLPHDAAIFSPSVARAAASAAKDWSYVDAWLASRFRGRPAPPRFERNADTLRALLALAALNESADEQRDLLAAVEADALAELEAAATGHDGGERDPPDAATDLASVRRDLLSALAAGLTRDGRASLDAMAAASAAAAGGRLPDPTVEQVRAEEEAYLELLHRKRALDARLRAFEGLPPDAAMARRELEARRDVLRRLTQRRDAVFEGLVERETPRKPRG
;
A
#
# COMPACT_ATOMS: atom_id res chain seq x y z
N MET A 1 28.45 -63.21 -51.76
CA MET A 1 28.95 -61.94 -51.22
C MET A 1 27.81 -60.95 -51.41
N SER A 2 27.14 -60.41 -50.39
CA SER A 2 27.68 -59.64 -49.28
C SER A 2 26.68 -59.60 -48.13
N ARG A 3 27.17 -59.75 -46.89
CA ARG A 3 26.38 -59.59 -45.66
C ARG A 3 26.19 -58.09 -45.41
N LEU A 4 24.95 -57.64 -45.24
CA LEU A 4 24.64 -56.34 -44.65
C LEU A 4 25.08 -56.35 -43.18
N PRO A 5 26.03 -55.51 -42.75
CA PRO A 5 26.33 -55.39 -41.33
C PRO A 5 25.17 -54.65 -40.65
N HIS A 6 24.64 -55.28 -39.61
CA HIS A 6 23.62 -54.75 -38.71
C HIS A 6 24.24 -53.63 -37.87
N ASP A 7 24.10 -52.38 -38.29
CA ASP A 7 24.51 -51.20 -37.51
C ASP A 7 23.29 -50.49 -36.89
N ALA A 8 22.34 -51.27 -36.40
CA ALA A 8 21.08 -50.79 -35.81
C ALA A 8 21.06 -50.90 -34.26
N ALA A 9 22.23 -50.92 -33.62
CA ALA A 9 22.35 -51.27 -32.19
C ALA A 9 23.09 -50.26 -31.30
N ILE A 10 23.21 -48.98 -31.68
CA ILE A 10 24.01 -48.01 -30.90
C ILE A 10 23.18 -47.17 -29.91
N PHE A 11 21.84 -47.16 -29.98
CA PHE A 11 21.00 -46.51 -28.96
C PHE A 11 19.92 -47.46 -28.46
N SER A 12 20.11 -47.99 -27.24
CA SER A 12 19.05 -48.69 -26.53
C SER A 12 17.82 -47.77 -26.37
N PRO A 13 16.58 -48.25 -26.61
CA PRO A 13 15.36 -47.45 -26.45
C PRO A 13 15.25 -46.73 -25.09
N SER A 14 15.83 -47.29 -24.03
CA SER A 14 15.86 -46.69 -22.70
C SER A 14 16.73 -45.44 -22.62
N VAL A 15 17.89 -45.43 -23.30
CA VAL A 15 18.80 -44.27 -23.36
C VAL A 15 18.16 -43.15 -24.17
N ALA A 16 17.51 -43.49 -25.29
CA ALA A 16 16.79 -42.54 -26.12
C ALA A 16 15.64 -41.87 -25.35
N ARG A 17 14.87 -42.63 -24.54
CA ARG A 17 13.83 -42.06 -23.67
C ARG A 17 14.39 -41.15 -22.60
N ALA A 18 15.49 -41.54 -21.94
CA ALA A 18 16.13 -40.72 -20.92
C ALA A 18 16.64 -39.39 -21.50
N ALA A 19 17.27 -39.43 -22.68
CA ALA A 19 17.72 -38.23 -23.39
C ALA A 19 16.54 -37.32 -23.82
N ALA A 20 15.45 -37.91 -24.31
CA ALA A 20 14.24 -37.17 -24.67
C ALA A 20 13.56 -36.51 -23.45
N SER A 21 13.51 -37.20 -22.32
CA SER A 21 13.01 -36.63 -21.06
C SER A 21 13.88 -35.46 -20.60
N ALA A 22 15.21 -35.65 -20.56
CA ALA A 22 16.13 -34.59 -20.18
C ALA A 22 16.02 -33.37 -21.10
N ALA A 23 15.85 -33.57 -22.41
CA ALA A 23 15.64 -32.48 -23.38
C ALA A 23 14.34 -31.68 -23.11
N LYS A 24 13.27 -32.38 -22.74
CA LYS A 24 12.00 -31.75 -22.34
C LYS A 24 12.17 -30.93 -21.06
N ASP A 25 12.82 -31.50 -20.04
CA ASP A 25 13.02 -30.83 -18.75
C ASP A 25 13.89 -29.58 -18.91
N TRP A 26 14.93 -29.64 -19.75
CA TRP A 26 15.72 -28.46 -20.11
C TRP A 26 14.90 -27.38 -20.80
N SER A 27 14.00 -27.76 -21.71
CA SER A 27 13.13 -26.81 -22.40
C SER A 27 12.15 -26.12 -21.43
N TYR A 28 11.65 -26.85 -20.43
CA TYR A 28 10.86 -26.28 -19.34
C TYR A 28 11.68 -25.28 -18.51
N VAL A 29 12.90 -25.64 -18.10
CA VAL A 29 13.80 -24.75 -17.35
C VAL A 29 14.13 -23.48 -18.15
N ASP A 30 14.40 -23.60 -19.45
CA ASP A 30 14.69 -22.46 -20.32
C ASP A 30 13.49 -21.49 -20.41
N ALA A 31 12.27 -22.03 -20.58
CA ALA A 31 11.04 -21.24 -20.61
C ALA A 31 10.75 -20.57 -19.25
N TRP A 32 10.95 -21.30 -18.16
CA TRP A 32 10.78 -20.79 -16.79
C TRP A 32 11.77 -19.65 -16.50
N LEU A 33 13.06 -19.84 -16.79
CA LEU A 33 14.08 -18.79 -16.64
C LEU A 33 13.76 -17.56 -17.51
N ALA A 34 13.37 -17.76 -18.78
CA ALA A 34 12.99 -16.65 -19.65
C ALA A 34 11.81 -15.83 -19.08
N SER A 35 10.87 -16.49 -18.41
CA SER A 35 9.76 -15.82 -17.71
C SER A 35 10.26 -15.00 -16.50
N ARG A 36 11.13 -15.57 -15.66
CA ARG A 36 11.65 -14.92 -14.43
C ARG A 36 12.61 -13.76 -14.69
N PHE A 37 13.27 -13.73 -15.85
CA PHE A 37 14.23 -12.69 -16.24
C PHE A 37 13.66 -11.65 -17.22
N ARG A 38 12.33 -11.57 -17.42
CA ARG A 38 11.73 -10.50 -18.24
C ARG A 38 12.14 -9.12 -17.73
N GLY A 39 12.79 -8.32 -18.59
CA GLY A 39 13.28 -6.98 -18.24
C GLY A 39 14.53 -6.95 -17.35
N ARG A 40 15.18 -8.10 -17.10
CA ARG A 40 16.45 -8.24 -16.36
C ARG A 40 17.55 -8.75 -17.29
N PRO A 41 18.84 -8.57 -16.94
CA PRO A 41 19.93 -9.19 -17.67
C PRO A 41 19.71 -10.70 -17.77
N ALA A 42 20.02 -11.29 -18.93
CA ALA A 42 19.85 -12.72 -19.16
C ALA A 42 20.58 -13.55 -18.08
N PRO A 43 20.03 -14.71 -17.68
CA PRO A 43 20.66 -15.55 -16.69
C PRO A 43 22.04 -16.03 -17.16
N PRO A 44 22.97 -16.34 -16.23
CA PRO A 44 24.25 -16.95 -16.55
C PRO A 44 24.06 -18.24 -17.35
N ARG A 45 25.01 -18.56 -18.22
CA ARG A 45 24.99 -19.85 -18.93
C ARG A 45 25.37 -20.97 -17.96
N PHE A 46 24.54 -21.99 -17.90
CA PHE A 46 24.78 -23.16 -17.07
C PHE A 46 25.36 -24.32 -17.89
N GLU A 47 26.15 -25.17 -17.24
CA GLU A 47 26.57 -26.45 -17.82
C GLU A 47 25.37 -27.41 -17.87
N ARG A 48 25.07 -27.97 -19.05
CA ARG A 48 23.94 -28.88 -19.24
C ARG A 48 24.29 -30.31 -18.83
N ASN A 49 24.35 -30.53 -17.52
CA ASN A 49 24.53 -31.84 -16.90
C ASN A 49 23.32 -32.23 -16.02
N ALA A 50 23.27 -33.48 -15.58
CA ALA A 50 22.13 -34.01 -14.83
C ALA A 50 21.96 -33.36 -13.45
N ASP A 51 23.06 -32.99 -12.80
CA ASP A 51 23.03 -32.38 -11.46
C ASP A 51 22.51 -30.94 -11.52
N THR A 52 22.97 -30.16 -12.50
CA THR A 52 22.46 -28.82 -12.78
C THR A 52 20.98 -28.85 -13.14
N LEU A 53 20.56 -29.79 -13.99
CA LEU A 53 19.14 -29.94 -14.34
C LEU A 53 18.29 -30.21 -13.10
N ARG A 54 18.73 -31.12 -12.24
CA ARG A 54 18.04 -31.45 -10.99
C ARG A 54 17.96 -30.24 -10.06
N ALA A 55 19.04 -29.49 -9.91
CA ALA A 55 19.08 -28.28 -9.08
C ALA A 55 18.14 -27.19 -9.61
N LEU A 56 18.12 -26.95 -10.92
CA LEU A 56 17.25 -25.94 -11.55
C LEU A 56 15.77 -26.33 -11.49
N LEU A 57 15.43 -27.61 -11.67
CA LEU A 57 14.06 -28.10 -11.49
C LEU A 57 13.60 -27.98 -10.04
N ALA A 58 14.46 -28.31 -9.07
CA ALA A 58 14.16 -28.14 -7.65
C ALA A 58 13.94 -26.66 -7.30
N LEU A 59 14.77 -25.77 -7.86
CA LEU A 59 14.60 -24.33 -7.69
C LEU A 59 13.30 -23.82 -8.30
N ALA A 60 12.94 -24.29 -9.50
CA ALA A 60 11.69 -23.93 -10.16
C ALA A 60 10.48 -24.34 -9.32
N ALA A 61 10.44 -25.59 -8.85
CA ALA A 61 9.36 -26.10 -7.99
C ALA A 61 9.27 -25.35 -6.65
N LEU A 62 10.42 -25.05 -6.03
CA LEU A 62 10.44 -24.28 -4.78
C LEU A 62 9.96 -22.84 -5.00
N ASN A 63 10.28 -22.25 -6.15
CA ASN A 63 9.83 -20.90 -6.46
C ASN A 63 8.32 -20.85 -6.75
N GLU A 64 7.80 -21.81 -7.52
CA GLU A 64 6.37 -21.94 -7.79
C GLU A 64 5.57 -22.15 -6.49
N SER A 65 5.99 -23.08 -5.62
CA SER A 65 5.35 -23.26 -4.30
C SER A 65 5.43 -22.02 -3.41
N ALA A 66 6.55 -21.27 -3.45
CA ALA A 66 6.66 -20.03 -2.70
C ALA A 66 5.75 -18.92 -3.25
N ASP A 67 5.52 -18.89 -4.57
CA ASP A 67 4.58 -17.95 -5.18
C ASP A 67 3.13 -18.31 -4.80
N GLU A 68 2.76 -19.59 -4.87
CA GLU A 68 1.45 -20.08 -4.40
C GLU A 68 1.20 -19.72 -2.93
N GLN A 69 2.21 -19.88 -2.07
CA GLN A 69 2.12 -19.48 -0.67
C GLN A 69 1.91 -17.98 -0.49
N ARG A 70 2.58 -17.14 -1.28
CA ARG A 70 2.39 -15.68 -1.24
C ARG A 70 0.98 -15.29 -1.66
N ASP A 71 0.46 -15.91 -2.71
CA ASP A 71 -0.88 -15.64 -3.21
C ASP A 71 -1.95 -16.03 -2.17
N LEU A 72 -1.77 -17.18 -1.50
CA LEU A 72 -2.66 -17.62 -0.41
C LEU A 72 -2.61 -16.67 0.80
N LEU A 73 -1.41 -16.24 1.21
CA LEU A 73 -1.27 -15.29 2.31
C LEU A 73 -1.91 -13.94 1.98
N ALA A 74 -1.69 -13.41 0.78
CA ALA A 74 -2.28 -12.15 0.34
C ALA A 74 -3.82 -12.21 0.32
N ALA A 75 -4.40 -13.35 -0.07
CA ALA A 75 -5.84 -13.56 -0.04
C ALA A 75 -6.38 -13.56 1.40
N VAL A 76 -5.72 -14.29 2.31
CA VAL A 76 -6.11 -14.33 3.73
C VAL A 76 -5.99 -12.95 4.38
N GLU A 77 -4.93 -12.20 4.08
CA GLU A 77 -4.74 -10.84 4.60
C GLU A 77 -5.83 -9.89 4.08
N ALA A 78 -6.22 -10.00 2.80
CA ALA A 78 -7.29 -9.20 2.23
C ALA A 78 -8.65 -9.51 2.88
N ASP A 79 -8.96 -10.79 3.09
CA ASP A 79 -10.19 -11.22 3.77
C ASP A 79 -10.22 -10.73 5.23
N ALA A 80 -9.11 -10.86 5.96
CA ALA A 80 -9.00 -10.39 7.33
C ALA A 80 -9.13 -8.86 7.44
N LEU A 81 -8.57 -8.11 6.49
CA LEU A 81 -8.73 -6.65 6.45
C LEU A 81 -10.19 -6.26 6.20
N ALA A 82 -10.86 -6.94 5.26
CA ALA A 82 -12.27 -6.68 4.97
C ALA A 82 -13.17 -6.95 6.19
N GLU A 83 -12.87 -7.97 6.99
CA GLU A 83 -13.59 -8.28 8.23
C GLU A 83 -13.39 -7.16 9.28
N LEU A 84 -12.17 -6.65 9.44
CA LEU A 84 -11.89 -5.54 10.35
C LEU A 84 -12.55 -4.22 9.92
N GLU A 85 -12.56 -3.92 8.62
CA GLU A 85 -13.24 -2.75 8.06
C GLU A 85 -14.77 -2.84 8.25
N ALA A 86 -15.35 -4.03 8.06
CA ALA A 86 -16.75 -4.28 8.35
C ALA A 86 -17.08 -4.12 9.85
N ALA A 87 -16.20 -4.60 10.74
CA ALA A 87 -16.36 -4.45 12.19
C ALA A 87 -16.23 -2.99 12.66
N ALA A 88 -15.35 -2.21 12.01
CA ALA A 88 -15.16 -0.78 12.30
C ALA A 88 -16.35 0.07 11.83
N THR A 89 -16.96 -0.28 10.71
CA THR A 89 -18.15 0.42 10.18
C THR A 89 -19.46 0.02 10.87
N GLY A 90 -19.50 -1.15 11.53
CA GLY A 90 -20.62 -1.62 12.35
C GLY A 90 -20.67 -1.07 13.79
N HIS A 91 -19.68 -0.30 14.23
CA HIS A 91 -19.74 0.41 15.52
C HIS A 91 -20.61 1.66 15.38
N ASP A 92 -21.89 1.49 15.70
CA ASP A 92 -22.92 2.53 15.79
C ASP A 92 -22.45 3.71 16.67
N GLY A 93 -22.83 4.92 16.27
CA GLY A 93 -22.33 6.22 16.75
C GLY A 93 -22.72 6.58 18.19
N GLY A 94 -22.40 5.70 19.15
CA GLY A 94 -22.44 6.00 20.57
C GLY A 94 -21.30 6.95 20.92
N GLU A 95 -21.67 8.18 21.28
CA GLU A 95 -20.85 9.24 21.85
C GLU A 95 -19.91 8.69 22.95
N ARG A 96 -18.76 8.18 22.53
CA ARG A 96 -17.68 7.77 23.42
C ARG A 96 -16.71 8.92 23.44
N ASP A 97 -16.57 9.55 24.61
CA ASP A 97 -15.50 10.51 24.90
C ASP A 97 -14.22 10.04 24.19
N PRO A 98 -13.51 10.90 23.42
CA PRO A 98 -12.36 10.47 22.65
C PRO A 98 -11.36 9.84 23.62
N PRO A 99 -11.16 8.51 23.60
CA PRO A 99 -10.15 7.90 24.43
C PRO A 99 -8.80 8.44 23.92
N ASP A 100 -7.86 8.69 24.83
CA ASP A 100 -6.49 9.05 24.45
C ASP A 100 -6.01 8.07 23.36
N ALA A 101 -5.86 8.55 22.13
CA ALA A 101 -5.51 7.72 20.98
C ALA A 101 -4.20 6.94 21.19
N ALA A 102 -3.34 7.45 22.09
CA ALA A 102 -2.13 6.77 22.57
C ALA A 102 -2.43 5.48 23.35
N THR A 103 -3.48 5.46 24.16
CA THR A 103 -3.92 4.31 24.97
C THR A 103 -4.53 3.23 24.07
N ASP A 104 -5.30 3.64 23.07
CA ASP A 104 -5.96 2.74 22.13
C ASP A 104 -4.94 2.02 21.23
N LEU A 105 -3.99 2.76 20.64
CA LEU A 105 -2.91 2.17 19.85
C LEU A 105 -2.00 1.26 20.70
N ALA A 106 -1.75 1.62 21.96
CA ALA A 106 -0.98 0.78 22.87
C ALA A 106 -1.70 -0.51 23.26
N SER A 107 -3.04 -0.50 23.32
CA SER A 107 -3.84 -1.70 23.52
C SER A 107 -3.84 -2.57 22.26
N VAL A 108 -4.18 -1.99 21.10
CA VAL A 108 -4.18 -2.69 19.81
C VAL A 108 -2.83 -3.34 19.51
N ARG A 109 -1.72 -2.63 19.77
CA ARG A 109 -0.36 -3.18 19.65
C ARG A 109 -0.17 -4.40 20.55
N ARG A 110 -0.66 -4.34 21.80
CA ARG A 110 -0.50 -5.44 22.78
C ARG A 110 -1.31 -6.66 22.35
N ASP A 111 -2.52 -6.43 21.87
CA ASP A 111 -3.43 -7.49 21.40
C ASP A 111 -2.87 -8.18 20.14
N LEU A 112 -2.36 -7.40 19.19
CA LEU A 112 -1.67 -7.93 18.00
C LEU A 112 -0.43 -8.76 18.37
N LEU A 113 0.42 -8.26 19.26
CA LEU A 113 1.59 -9.00 19.72
C LEU A 113 1.20 -10.30 20.43
N SER A 114 0.11 -10.30 21.19
CA SER A 114 -0.44 -11.50 21.83
C SER A 114 -0.96 -12.51 20.81
N ALA A 115 -1.69 -12.06 19.79
CA ALA A 115 -2.19 -12.92 18.72
C ALA A 115 -1.05 -13.56 17.92
N LEU A 116 -0.02 -12.78 17.58
CA LEU A 116 1.20 -13.27 16.92
C LEU A 116 1.95 -14.29 17.80
N ALA A 117 2.08 -14.01 19.10
CA ALA A 117 2.68 -14.94 20.05
C ALA A 117 1.92 -16.27 20.17
N ALA A 118 0.58 -16.22 20.10
CA ALA A 118 -0.29 -17.40 20.12
C ALA A 118 -0.20 -18.21 18.82
N GLY A 119 -0.08 -17.54 17.66
CA GLY A 119 0.01 -18.17 16.34
C GLY A 119 1.35 -18.85 16.02
N LEU A 120 2.40 -18.56 16.79
CA LEU A 120 3.71 -19.21 16.61
C LEU A 120 3.65 -20.72 16.94
N THR A 121 4.26 -21.54 16.10
CA THR A 121 4.49 -22.97 16.40
C THR A 121 5.53 -23.11 17.52
N ARG A 122 5.61 -24.31 18.14
CA ARG A 122 6.63 -24.58 19.18
C ARG A 122 8.05 -24.30 18.69
N ASP A 123 8.36 -24.72 17.47
CA ASP A 123 9.68 -24.50 16.85
C ASP A 123 9.91 -23.02 16.51
N GLY A 124 8.86 -22.30 16.10
CA GLY A 124 8.90 -20.86 15.86
C GLY A 124 9.22 -20.07 17.14
N ARG A 125 8.59 -20.43 18.26
CA ARG A 125 8.88 -19.82 19.58
C ARG A 125 10.33 -20.08 19.99
N ALA A 126 10.78 -21.33 19.93
CA ALA A 126 12.15 -21.70 20.28
C ALA A 126 13.21 -20.97 19.42
N SER A 127 12.94 -20.79 18.13
CA SER A 127 13.84 -20.05 17.22
C SER A 127 13.89 -18.56 17.57
N LEU A 128 12.75 -17.95 17.88
CA LEU A 128 12.67 -16.56 18.33
C LEU A 128 13.41 -16.35 19.66
N ASP A 129 13.21 -17.24 20.63
CA ASP A 129 13.91 -17.19 21.92
C ASP A 129 15.43 -17.33 21.74
N ALA A 130 15.88 -18.22 20.86
CA ALA A 130 17.29 -18.37 20.52
C ALA A 130 17.87 -17.12 19.85
N MET A 131 17.11 -16.47 18.95
CA MET A 131 17.50 -15.19 18.33
C MET A 131 17.54 -14.05 19.35
N ALA A 132 16.59 -13.98 20.27
CA ALA A 132 16.57 -12.99 21.35
C ALA A 132 17.77 -13.18 22.28
N ALA A 133 18.07 -14.43 22.65
CA ALA A 133 19.24 -14.77 23.46
C ALA A 133 20.56 -14.44 22.74
N ALA A 134 20.66 -14.76 21.45
CA ALA A 134 21.83 -14.43 20.64
C ALA A 134 22.00 -12.91 20.46
N SER A 135 20.91 -12.17 20.27
CA SER A 135 20.91 -10.71 20.17
C SER A 135 21.31 -10.07 21.50
N ALA A 136 20.76 -10.53 22.62
CA ALA A 136 21.13 -10.06 23.96
C ALA A 136 22.60 -10.37 24.29
N ALA A 137 23.12 -11.52 23.87
CA ALA A 137 24.52 -11.89 24.02
C ALA A 137 25.43 -11.03 23.12
N ALA A 138 25.04 -10.75 21.88
CA ALA A 138 25.78 -9.90 20.96
C ALA A 138 25.77 -8.41 21.38
N ALA A 139 24.68 -7.96 22.02
CA ALA A 139 24.53 -6.62 22.56
C ALA A 139 25.16 -6.43 23.96
N GLY A 140 25.85 -7.43 24.50
CA GLY A 140 26.53 -7.33 25.80
C GLY A 140 25.57 -7.12 26.98
N GLY A 141 24.33 -7.62 26.89
CA GLY A 141 23.40 -7.63 28.01
C GLY A 141 22.70 -6.30 28.31
N ARG A 142 22.41 -5.47 27.30
CA ARG A 142 21.30 -4.50 27.30
C ARG A 142 21.28 -3.84 25.92
N LEU A 143 20.14 -3.81 25.22
CA LEU A 143 19.94 -2.66 24.34
C LEU A 143 20.02 -1.42 25.26
N PRO A 144 20.70 -0.33 24.85
CA PRO A 144 20.75 0.86 25.68
C PRO A 144 19.30 1.27 25.95
N ASP A 145 18.88 1.16 27.22
CA ASP A 145 17.60 1.73 27.63
C ASP A 145 17.67 3.21 27.28
N PRO A 146 16.64 3.77 26.61
CA PRO A 146 16.65 5.16 26.24
C PRO A 146 16.90 5.99 27.49
N THR A 147 17.95 6.81 27.47
CA THR A 147 18.33 7.56 28.66
C THR A 147 17.23 8.58 28.97
N VAL A 148 17.11 9.00 30.23
CA VAL A 148 16.10 9.99 30.64
C VAL A 148 16.23 11.28 29.81
N GLU A 149 17.46 11.62 29.41
CA GLU A 149 17.78 12.74 28.53
C GLU A 149 17.27 12.53 27.11
N GLN A 150 17.37 11.31 26.56
CA GLN A 150 16.85 10.98 25.23
C GLN A 150 15.32 11.06 25.20
N VAL A 151 14.65 10.50 26.21
CA VAL A 151 13.19 10.56 26.32
C VAL A 151 12.71 12.01 26.44
N ARG A 152 13.41 12.85 27.23
CA ARG A 152 13.09 14.28 27.35
C ARG A 152 13.28 15.03 26.03
N ALA A 153 14.36 14.77 25.30
CA ALA A 153 14.60 15.40 24.01
C ALA A 153 13.52 15.01 22.97
N GLU A 154 13.11 13.75 22.97
CA GLU A 154 12.01 13.27 22.13
C GLU A 154 10.66 13.87 22.52
N GLU A 155 10.38 14.02 23.83
CA GLU A 155 9.18 14.68 24.35
C GLU A 155 9.12 16.16 23.93
N GLU A 156 10.22 16.90 24.06
CA GLU A 156 10.31 18.30 23.61
C GLU A 156 10.07 18.43 22.10
N ALA A 157 10.70 17.57 21.30
CA ALA A 157 10.49 17.54 19.85
C ALA A 157 9.04 17.20 19.48
N TYR A 158 8.42 16.28 20.20
CA TYR A 158 7.02 15.91 20.01
C TYR A 158 6.08 17.06 20.37
N LEU A 159 6.33 17.78 21.46
CA LEU A 159 5.54 18.94 21.86
C LEU A 159 5.64 20.08 20.83
N GLU A 160 6.84 20.34 20.29
CA GLU A 160 6.99 21.28 19.18
C GLU A 160 6.16 20.87 17.95
N LEU A 161 6.20 19.59 17.58
CA LEU A 161 5.44 19.08 16.45
C LEU A 161 3.93 19.24 16.68
N LEU A 162 3.45 18.97 17.90
CA LEU A 162 2.05 19.13 18.27
C LEU A 162 1.62 20.60 18.21
N HIS A 163 2.47 21.53 18.66
CA HIS A 163 2.23 22.96 18.51
C HIS A 163 2.12 23.39 17.05
N ARG A 164 3.02 22.91 16.19
CA ARG A 164 2.96 23.17 14.73
C ARG A 164 1.68 22.61 14.11
N LYS A 165 1.30 21.38 14.49
CA LYS A 165 0.06 20.73 14.03
C LYS A 165 -1.16 21.53 14.43
N ARG A 166 -1.25 21.97 15.70
CA ARG A 166 -2.35 22.83 16.17
C ARG A 166 -2.43 24.16 15.42
N ALA A 167 -1.28 24.78 15.11
CA ALA A 167 -1.26 26.01 14.33
C ALA A 167 -1.72 25.78 12.87
N LEU A 168 -1.35 24.66 12.26
CA LEU A 168 -1.80 24.27 10.92
C LEU A 168 -3.29 23.95 10.91
N ASP A 169 -3.80 23.21 11.88
CA ASP A 169 -5.22 22.91 12.03
C ASP A 169 -6.03 24.20 12.20
N ALA A 170 -5.57 25.15 13.02
CA ALA A 170 -6.24 26.44 13.17
C ALA A 170 -6.28 27.22 11.85
N ARG A 171 -5.23 27.14 11.04
CA ARG A 171 -5.21 27.73 9.69
C ARG A 171 -6.17 26.99 8.75
N LEU A 172 -6.21 25.67 8.76
CA LEU A 172 -7.10 24.86 7.94
C LEU A 172 -8.58 25.07 8.30
N ARG A 173 -8.89 25.22 9.59
CA ARG A 173 -10.24 25.58 10.07
C ARG A 173 -10.76 26.89 9.48
N ALA A 174 -9.89 27.86 9.20
CA ALA A 174 -10.29 29.08 8.50
C ALA A 174 -10.76 28.84 7.05
N PHE A 175 -10.44 27.66 6.49
CA PHE A 175 -10.87 27.23 5.16
C PHE A 175 -11.93 26.10 5.19
N GLU A 176 -12.39 25.67 6.37
CA GLU A 176 -13.48 24.70 6.49
C GLU A 176 -14.76 25.24 5.81
N GLY A 177 -15.34 24.45 4.91
CA GLY A 177 -16.55 24.81 4.16
C GLY A 177 -16.32 25.53 2.82
N LEU A 178 -15.07 25.84 2.45
CA LEU A 178 -14.76 26.30 1.10
C LEU A 178 -14.77 25.13 0.12
N PRO A 179 -15.32 25.30 -1.10
CA PRO A 179 -15.20 24.29 -2.14
C PRO A 179 -13.72 23.95 -2.38
N PRO A 180 -13.35 22.66 -2.53
CA PRO A 180 -11.96 22.26 -2.78
C PRO A 180 -11.42 22.84 -4.09
N ASP A 181 -12.30 23.27 -4.98
CA ASP A 181 -11.98 23.98 -6.22
C ASP A 181 -12.19 25.50 -6.08
N ALA A 182 -11.09 26.23 -5.92
CA ALA A 182 -11.07 27.69 -5.84
C ALA A 182 -11.61 28.37 -7.12
N ALA A 183 -11.55 27.72 -8.29
CA ALA A 183 -12.09 28.26 -9.53
C ALA A 183 -13.63 28.22 -9.53
N MET A 184 -14.22 27.14 -9.01
CA MET A 184 -15.67 27.00 -8.82
C MET A 184 -16.22 28.08 -7.87
N ALA A 185 -15.56 28.30 -6.72
CA ALA A 185 -15.98 29.33 -5.77
C ALA A 185 -15.96 30.75 -6.39
N ARG A 186 -14.95 31.04 -7.23
CA ARG A 186 -14.86 32.33 -7.95
C ARG A 186 -15.97 32.50 -8.98
N ARG A 187 -16.30 31.44 -9.74
CA ARG A 187 -17.40 31.48 -10.72
C ARG A 187 -18.75 31.78 -10.07
N GLU A 188 -19.04 31.14 -8.94
CA GLU A 188 -20.29 31.36 -8.22
C GLU A 188 -20.38 32.79 -7.64
N LEU A 189 -19.27 33.34 -7.15
CA LEU A 189 -19.20 34.73 -6.69
C LEU A 189 -19.45 35.72 -7.83
N GLU A 190 -18.82 35.51 -8.99
CA GLU A 190 -19.03 36.35 -10.17
C GLU A 190 -20.48 36.29 -10.66
N ALA A 191 -21.07 35.09 -10.73
CA ALA A 191 -22.47 34.91 -11.09
C ALA A 191 -23.41 35.68 -10.15
N ARG A 192 -23.19 35.60 -8.83
CA ARG A 192 -23.99 36.34 -7.84
C ARG A 192 -23.80 37.86 -7.94
N ARG A 193 -22.58 38.32 -8.25
CA ARG A 193 -22.30 39.75 -8.50
C ARG A 193 -23.00 40.26 -9.76
N ASP A 194 -23.08 39.45 -10.81
CA ASP A 194 -23.84 39.79 -12.01
C ASP A 194 -25.33 39.94 -11.72
N VAL A 195 -25.91 39.02 -10.94
CA VAL A 195 -27.31 39.11 -10.51
C VAL A 195 -27.54 40.40 -9.73
N LEU A 196 -26.65 40.74 -8.78
CA LEU A 196 -26.77 41.97 -7.99
C LEU A 196 -26.70 43.21 -8.89
N ARG A 197 -25.77 43.27 -9.85
CA ARG A 197 -25.68 44.37 -10.82
C ARG A 197 -26.97 44.54 -11.61
N ARG A 198 -27.55 43.44 -12.10
CA ARG A 198 -28.83 43.47 -12.84
C ARG A 198 -29.97 43.99 -11.98
N LEU A 199 -30.06 43.55 -10.73
CA LEU A 199 -31.10 44.02 -9.80
C LEU A 199 -30.94 45.51 -9.50
N THR A 200 -29.71 45.99 -9.30
CA THR A 200 -29.41 47.41 -9.11
C THR A 200 -29.82 48.23 -10.33
N GLN A 201 -29.43 47.81 -11.54
CA GLN A 201 -29.82 48.50 -12.78
C GLN A 201 -31.34 48.54 -12.95
N ARG A 202 -32.04 47.46 -12.63
CA ARG A 202 -33.50 47.41 -12.69
C ARG A 202 -34.13 48.36 -11.68
N ARG A 203 -33.62 48.42 -10.45
CA ARG A 203 -34.06 49.37 -9.42
C ARG A 203 -33.88 50.80 -9.92
N ASP A 204 -32.72 51.12 -10.47
CA ASP A 204 -32.40 52.47 -10.93
C ASP A 204 -33.29 52.87 -12.12
N ALA A 205 -33.52 51.98 -13.08
CA ALA A 205 -34.45 52.23 -14.19
C ALA A 205 -35.90 52.45 -13.74
N VAL A 206 -36.37 51.70 -12.75
CA VAL A 206 -37.71 51.92 -12.16
C VAL A 206 -37.77 53.26 -11.42
N PHE A 207 -36.70 53.62 -10.71
CA PHE A 207 -36.61 54.89 -9.99
C PHE A 207 -36.64 56.08 -10.97
N GLU A 208 -35.80 56.06 -12.00
CA GLU A 208 -35.80 57.09 -13.05
C GLU A 208 -37.19 57.22 -13.70
N GLY A 209 -37.83 56.10 -14.03
CA GLY A 209 -39.18 56.11 -14.59
C GLY A 209 -40.26 56.67 -13.64
N LEU A 210 -40.08 56.61 -12.32
CA LEU A 210 -40.96 57.26 -11.35
C LEU A 210 -40.65 58.76 -11.26
N VAL A 211 -39.38 59.15 -11.25
CA VAL A 211 -38.95 60.57 -11.22
C VAL A 211 -39.42 61.32 -12.46
N GLU A 212 -39.33 60.74 -13.65
CA GLU A 212 -39.81 61.34 -14.90
C GLU A 212 -41.33 61.55 -14.93
N ARG A 213 -42.09 60.73 -14.19
CA ARG A 213 -43.56 60.85 -14.10
C ARG A 213 -44.00 61.90 -13.09
N GLU A 214 -43.25 62.04 -12.00
CA GLU A 214 -43.54 62.98 -10.91
C GLU A 214 -42.95 64.38 -11.14
N THR A 215 -42.10 64.58 -12.16
CA THR A 215 -41.54 65.90 -12.48
C THR A 215 -42.56 66.78 -13.21
N PRO A 216 -42.97 67.93 -12.65
CA PRO A 216 -43.97 68.80 -13.26
C PRO A 216 -43.44 69.40 -14.57
N ARG A 217 -44.14 69.15 -15.69
CA ARG A 217 -43.81 69.80 -16.97
C ARG A 217 -44.14 71.29 -16.89
N LYS A 218 -43.11 72.13 -16.98
CA LYS A 218 -43.27 73.59 -17.05
C LYS A 218 -44.01 73.95 -18.35
N PRO A 219 -45.19 74.61 -18.30
CA PRO A 219 -45.85 75.05 -19.50
C PRO A 219 -45.02 76.16 -20.16
N ARG A 220 -44.73 76.00 -21.45
CA ARG A 220 -44.08 77.03 -22.26
C ARG A 220 -45.12 78.11 -22.56
N GLY A 221 -44.98 79.26 -21.90
CA GLY A 221 -45.58 80.53 -22.33
C GLY A 221 -44.65 81.25 -23.30
#